data_AF-A0A931Q1J5-F1
#
_entry.id   AF-A0A931Q1J5-F1
#
_cell.length_a   1.000
_cell.length_b   1.000
_cell.length_c   1.000
_cell.angle_alpha   90.00
_cell.angle_beta   90.00
_cell.angle_gamma   90.00
#
_symmetry.space_group_name_H-M   'P 1'
#
loop_
_entity.id
_entity.type
_entity.pdbx_description
1 polymer ?
#
loop_
_entity_poly.entity_id
_entity_poly.type
_entity_poly.pdbx_seq_one_letter_code
_entity_poly.pdbx_strand_id
1 'polypeptide(L)'
;MGKAIYSLFFIFFFTACKKGMVFDDTQLSGKIIQATKSSQKIQVCHFDGQSGTSQTILIDISALSAHLAHGDITGNCADVTTTICNQNWMVRNLDVSTYRNGDTIPQVTDPAEWAQLNTGAWCYYKNNPSNESTYGKLYNWYAVNDPRGLAPKGWHIPSASEWYVLIKCIDPNADTSHVFSPFGWLIDNMSPSSIAGGAMKETGTLYWHIPNQGASNSTHFTGLANGYRYDSGLFNFISYYGYWWSTTYTKDIIGSQHAWHLNLQYNDAVSFVGFGELRAGLSVRCIKDYHQKEKDVLK
;
A
#
# COMPACT_ATOMS: atom_id res chain seq x y z
N MET A 1 38.47 -5.75 -51.53
CA MET A 1 37.12 -6.21 -51.13
C MET A 1 36.74 -5.45 -49.86
N GLY A 2 35.57 -4.79 -49.83
CA GLY A 2 35.00 -4.10 -48.67
C GLY A 2 35.45 -2.64 -48.47
N LYS A 3 34.72 -1.68 -49.05
CA LYS A 3 34.83 -0.23 -48.79
C LYS A 3 33.76 0.22 -47.79
N ALA A 4 34.16 1.04 -46.82
CA ALA A 4 33.28 1.97 -46.11
C ALA A 4 33.08 3.24 -46.96
N ILE A 5 31.95 3.95 -46.84
CA ILE A 5 31.78 5.41 -47.04
C ILE A 5 30.44 5.87 -46.44
N TYR A 6 30.50 7.09 -45.89
CA TYR A 6 29.50 7.90 -45.19
C TYR A 6 28.42 8.56 -46.07
N SER A 7 27.31 8.95 -45.42
CA SER A 7 26.59 10.25 -45.48
C SER A 7 25.65 10.69 -46.64
N LEU A 8 24.55 11.30 -46.16
CA LEU A 8 23.78 12.48 -46.61
C LEU A 8 22.69 12.41 -47.72
N PHE A 9 21.42 12.55 -47.26
CA PHE A 9 20.41 13.60 -47.51
C PHE A 9 20.08 14.13 -48.94
N PHE A 10 18.76 14.07 -49.25
CA PHE A 10 17.92 14.81 -50.24
C PHE A 10 18.30 14.73 -51.74
N ILE A 11 17.39 14.62 -52.72
CA ILE A 11 16.34 15.56 -53.14
C ILE A 11 15.37 14.83 -54.11
N PHE A 12 14.10 15.22 -54.06
CA PHE A 12 12.99 14.84 -54.95
C PHE A 12 13.23 15.11 -56.45
N PHE A 13 12.72 14.23 -57.33
CA PHE A 13 12.01 14.64 -58.56
C PHE A 13 11.05 13.51 -58.99
N PHE A 14 9.75 13.67 -58.74
CA PHE A 14 8.72 12.91 -59.44
C PHE A 14 8.28 13.70 -60.67
N THR A 15 8.44 13.08 -61.83
CA THR A 15 7.96 13.55 -63.13
C THR A 15 6.43 13.50 -63.16
N ALA A 16 5.78 14.64 -63.37
CA ALA A 16 4.34 14.71 -63.61
C ALA A 16 4.03 14.36 -65.08
N CYS A 17 3.10 13.45 -65.32
CA CYS A 17 2.42 13.32 -66.61
C CYS A 17 0.91 13.52 -66.42
N LYS A 18 0.39 14.58 -67.05
CA LYS A 18 -1.02 14.98 -67.08
C LYS A 18 -1.89 13.94 -67.80
N LYS A 19 -3.07 13.63 -67.26
CA LYS A 19 -4.35 13.70 -67.99
C LYS A 19 -5.51 13.75 -67.00
N GLY A 20 -6.39 14.71 -67.23
CA GLY A 20 -7.40 15.15 -66.27
C GLY A 20 -8.52 14.14 -66.03
N MET A 21 -8.81 13.95 -64.75
CA MET A 21 -10.15 13.71 -64.23
C MET A 21 -10.32 14.70 -63.08
N VAL A 22 -11.27 15.62 -63.23
CA VAL A 22 -11.66 16.53 -62.16
C VAL A 22 -12.55 15.71 -61.21
N PHE A 23 -11.98 15.29 -60.08
CA PHE A 23 -12.77 14.89 -58.92
C PHE A 23 -12.63 16.00 -57.89
N ASP A 24 -13.76 16.54 -57.46
CA ASP A 24 -13.84 17.48 -56.35
C ASP A 24 -13.46 16.75 -55.05
N ASP A 25 -12.22 16.96 -54.61
CA ASP A 25 -11.61 16.30 -53.45
C ASP A 25 -12.03 16.91 -52.10
N THR A 26 -13.03 17.81 -52.09
CA THR A 26 -13.43 18.50 -50.84
C THR A 26 -14.51 17.80 -50.02
N GLN A 27 -14.95 16.60 -50.40
CA GLN A 27 -15.98 15.86 -49.64
C GLN A 27 -15.55 14.47 -49.12
N LEU A 28 -14.34 13.99 -49.45
CA LEU A 28 -13.84 12.68 -48.98
C LEU A 28 -12.68 12.76 -47.96
N SER A 29 -12.08 13.93 -47.75
CA SER A 29 -11.07 14.14 -46.70
C SER A 29 -11.67 14.35 -45.30
N GLY A 30 -12.99 14.62 -45.20
CA GLY A 30 -13.66 14.93 -43.94
C GLY A 30 -14.35 13.76 -43.23
N LYS A 31 -14.51 12.59 -43.87
CA LYS A 31 -15.40 11.53 -43.37
C LYS A 31 -14.72 10.21 -42.96
N ILE A 32 -13.39 10.08 -43.10
CA ILE A 32 -12.65 8.86 -42.69
C ILE A 32 -11.66 9.13 -41.53
N ILE A 33 -11.36 10.38 -41.18
CA ILE A 33 -10.53 10.72 -39.99
C ILE A 33 -11.39 11.23 -38.82
N GLN A 34 -12.56 10.63 -38.64
CA GLN A 34 -13.23 10.59 -37.33
C GLN A 34 -13.59 9.14 -36.97
N ALA A 35 -12.71 8.19 -37.33
CA ALA A 35 -12.59 6.98 -36.53
C ALA A 35 -12.12 7.43 -35.13
N THR A 36 -13.09 7.54 -34.24
CA THR A 36 -12.99 7.82 -32.82
C THR A 36 -11.65 7.37 -32.23
N LYS A 37 -10.74 8.32 -32.02
CA LYS A 37 -9.63 8.13 -31.08
C LYS A 37 -10.26 8.10 -29.70
N SER A 38 -10.86 6.96 -29.34
CA SER A 38 -11.26 6.69 -27.97
C SER A 38 -10.00 6.88 -27.14
N SER A 39 -9.96 7.93 -26.32
CA SER A 39 -8.95 8.07 -25.29
C SER A 39 -9.19 6.94 -24.31
N GLN A 40 -8.58 5.79 -24.57
CA GLN A 40 -8.53 4.72 -23.59
C GLN A 40 -7.82 5.31 -22.37
N LYS A 41 -8.61 5.53 -21.31
CA LYS A 41 -8.12 5.97 -20.02
C LYS A 41 -7.68 4.74 -19.24
N ILE A 42 -6.61 4.87 -18.48
CA ILE A 42 -6.11 3.84 -17.58
C ILE A 42 -5.94 4.44 -16.18
N GLN A 43 -6.31 3.67 -15.17
CA GLN A 43 -6.03 4.03 -13.78
C GLN A 43 -4.56 3.78 -13.49
N VAL A 44 -3.91 4.77 -12.90
CA VAL A 44 -2.54 4.68 -12.43
C VAL A 44 -2.52 5.18 -11.01
N CYS A 45 -1.78 4.47 -10.17
CA CYS A 45 -1.37 4.99 -8.91
C CYS A 45 -0.12 5.83 -9.10
N HIS A 46 -0.31 7.14 -9.01
CA HIS A 46 0.73 8.12 -9.23
C HIS A 46 1.39 8.50 -7.91
N PHE A 47 2.71 8.40 -7.81
CA PHE A 47 3.51 8.95 -6.72
C PHE A 47 4.04 10.34 -7.12
N ASP A 48 3.53 11.38 -6.48
CA ASP A 48 4.00 12.74 -6.68
C ASP A 48 5.22 13.00 -5.80
N GLY A 49 6.40 13.06 -6.42
CA GLY A 49 7.66 13.32 -5.74
C GLY A 49 7.81 14.71 -5.12
N GLN A 50 6.95 15.68 -5.44
CA GLN A 50 6.96 17.00 -4.80
C GLN A 50 6.08 17.05 -3.56
N SER A 51 4.91 16.43 -3.61
CA SER A 51 4.00 16.37 -2.45
C SER A 51 4.21 15.14 -1.56
N GLY A 52 4.99 14.15 -2.03
CA GLY A 52 5.14 12.85 -1.39
C GLY A 52 3.82 12.05 -1.33
N THR A 53 2.83 12.43 -2.13
CA THR A 53 1.50 11.81 -2.16
C THR A 53 1.43 10.71 -3.18
N SER A 54 0.52 9.78 -2.95
CA SER A 54 0.32 8.71 -3.88
C SER A 54 -1.19 8.58 -4.13
N GLN A 55 -1.63 8.92 -5.34
CA GLN A 55 -3.04 9.14 -5.71
C GLN A 55 -3.47 8.35 -6.94
N THR A 56 -4.69 7.82 -6.93
CA THR A 56 -5.25 7.12 -8.09
C THR A 56 -5.74 8.16 -9.08
N ILE A 57 -5.08 8.25 -10.23
CA ILE A 57 -5.44 9.16 -11.31
C ILE A 57 -5.86 8.37 -12.55
N LEU A 58 -6.75 8.95 -13.34
CA LEU A 58 -7.08 8.46 -14.68
C LEU A 58 -6.26 9.23 -15.70
N ILE A 59 -5.33 8.55 -16.35
CA ILE A 59 -4.49 9.14 -17.39
C ILE A 59 -4.89 8.59 -18.76
N ASP A 60 -4.57 9.34 -19.82
CA ASP A 60 -4.62 8.76 -21.17
C ASP A 60 -3.58 7.64 -21.28
N ILE A 61 -3.94 6.52 -21.92
CA ILE A 61 -3.01 5.38 -22.10
C ILE A 61 -1.71 5.79 -22.81
N SER A 62 -1.74 6.86 -23.61
CA SER A 62 -0.56 7.45 -24.24
C SER A 62 0.43 8.08 -23.25
N ALA A 63 -0.01 8.43 -22.04
CA ALA A 63 0.84 8.97 -20.98
C ALA A 63 1.39 7.88 -20.04
N LEU A 64 0.92 6.63 -20.16
CA LEU A 64 1.28 5.55 -19.25
C LEU A 64 2.79 5.29 -19.20
N SER A 65 3.47 5.27 -20.35
CA SER A 65 4.91 5.03 -20.40
C SER A 65 5.72 6.11 -19.67
N ALA A 66 5.24 7.36 -19.68
CA ALA A 66 5.85 8.42 -18.91
C ALA A 66 5.65 8.13 -17.42
N HIS A 67 4.40 7.99 -16.97
CA HIS A 67 4.05 7.73 -15.57
C HIS A 67 4.84 6.56 -14.97
N LEU A 68 4.89 5.42 -15.68
CA LEU A 68 5.67 4.24 -15.24
C LEU A 68 7.18 4.53 -15.16
N ALA A 69 7.73 5.37 -16.05
CA ALA A 69 9.15 5.71 -16.05
C ALA A 69 9.57 6.60 -14.86
N HIS A 70 8.62 7.23 -14.17
CA HIS A 70 8.88 8.00 -12.94
C HIS A 70 8.47 7.28 -11.65
N GLY A 71 8.16 5.98 -11.72
CA GLY A 71 7.87 5.15 -10.53
C GLY A 71 6.38 5.00 -10.21
N ASP A 72 5.49 5.49 -11.06
CA ASP A 72 4.06 5.19 -10.95
C ASP A 72 3.79 3.74 -11.37
N ILE A 73 2.62 3.26 -11.01
CA ILE A 73 2.21 1.87 -11.22
C ILE A 73 0.75 1.80 -11.65
N THR A 74 0.45 0.94 -12.63
CA THR A 74 -0.92 0.76 -13.12
C THR A 74 -1.84 0.23 -12.03
N GLY A 75 -3.07 0.73 -11.99
CA GLY A 75 -4.12 0.30 -11.07
C GLY A 75 -4.50 1.36 -10.05
N ASN A 76 -5.48 1.05 -9.22
CA ASN A 76 -5.77 1.87 -8.06
C ASN A 76 -4.59 1.79 -7.10
N CYS A 77 -4.29 2.89 -6.44
CA CYS A 77 -3.39 2.94 -5.31
C CYS A 77 -3.69 1.93 -4.18
N ALA A 78 -4.96 1.58 -3.98
CA ALA A 78 -5.37 0.50 -3.10
C ALA A 78 -5.09 -0.90 -3.67
N ASP A 79 -4.93 -1.04 -4.99
CA ASP A 79 -4.67 -2.30 -5.69
C ASP A 79 -3.19 -2.53 -6.00
N VAL A 80 -2.30 -1.65 -5.51
CA VAL A 80 -0.85 -1.82 -5.68
C VAL A 80 -0.38 -2.93 -4.75
N THR A 81 0.06 -4.03 -5.35
CA THR A 81 0.47 -5.23 -4.63
C THR A 81 1.94 -5.57 -4.84
N THR A 82 2.60 -6.09 -3.81
CA THR A 82 3.84 -6.86 -3.94
C THR A 82 3.58 -8.31 -3.58
N THR A 83 4.30 -9.23 -4.20
CA THR A 83 4.31 -10.63 -3.77
C THR A 83 5.47 -10.83 -2.81
N ILE A 84 5.15 -11.11 -1.54
CA ILE A 84 6.14 -11.50 -0.53
C ILE A 84 5.95 -12.97 -0.27
N CYS A 85 6.95 -13.76 -0.67
CA CYS A 85 6.85 -15.20 -0.72
C CYS A 85 5.67 -15.66 -1.59
N ASN A 86 4.60 -16.18 -0.97
CA ASN A 86 3.41 -16.66 -1.65
C ASN A 86 2.17 -15.79 -1.34
N GLN A 87 2.35 -14.68 -0.62
CA GLN A 87 1.27 -13.79 -0.22
C GLN A 87 1.33 -12.50 -1.03
N ASN A 88 0.18 -12.01 -1.50
CA ASN A 88 0.09 -10.72 -2.18
C ASN A 88 -0.33 -9.65 -1.17
N TRP A 89 0.55 -8.69 -0.93
CA TRP A 89 0.40 -7.64 0.07
C TRP A 89 0.19 -6.29 -0.60
N MET A 90 -0.64 -5.44 -0.01
CA MET A 90 -0.66 -4.03 -0.41
C MET A 90 0.72 -3.39 -0.18
N VAL A 91 1.17 -2.51 -1.09
CA VAL A 91 2.43 -1.73 -0.94
C VAL A 91 2.20 -0.37 -0.27
N ARG A 92 0.94 0.08 -0.12
CA ARG A 92 0.60 1.18 0.82
C ARG A 92 -0.40 0.84 1.92
N ASN A 93 -0.40 1.66 2.96
CA ASN A 93 -1.38 1.60 4.03
C ASN A 93 -2.78 1.84 3.47
N LEU A 94 -3.76 1.14 4.04
CA LEU A 94 -5.17 1.27 3.70
C LEU A 94 -5.67 2.68 4.03
N ASP A 95 -6.42 3.28 3.11
CA ASP A 95 -6.84 4.68 3.22
C ASP A 95 -8.31 4.89 2.81
N VAL A 96 -9.21 4.11 3.41
CA VAL A 96 -10.65 4.16 3.16
C VAL A 96 -11.36 4.98 4.24
N SER A 97 -12.43 5.68 3.85
CA SER A 97 -13.29 6.44 4.78
C SER A 97 -14.66 5.78 4.98
N THR A 98 -14.89 4.63 4.35
CA THR A 98 -16.13 3.87 4.43
C THR A 98 -15.83 2.39 4.64
N TYR A 99 -16.71 1.70 5.35
CA TYR A 99 -16.72 0.25 5.36
C TYR A 99 -17.14 -0.31 3.99
N ARG A 100 -16.99 -1.63 3.82
CA ARG A 100 -17.31 -2.33 2.58
C ARG A 100 -18.79 -2.23 2.19
N ASN A 101 -19.68 -2.03 3.15
CA ASN A 101 -21.12 -1.81 2.90
C ASN A 101 -21.46 -0.36 2.50
N GLY A 102 -20.47 0.55 2.48
CA GLY A 102 -20.65 1.96 2.15
C GLY A 102 -20.87 2.88 3.35
N ASP A 103 -21.05 2.35 4.56
CA ASP A 103 -21.21 3.17 5.76
C ASP A 103 -19.94 3.97 6.04
N THR A 104 -20.10 5.25 6.34
CA THR A 104 -18.98 6.12 6.73
C THR A 104 -18.35 5.69 8.04
N ILE A 105 -17.02 5.68 8.06
CA ILE A 105 -16.23 5.58 9.29
C ILE A 105 -15.96 7.01 9.78
N PRO A 106 -16.34 7.39 11.01
CA PRO A 106 -16.10 8.73 11.54
C PRO A 106 -14.61 9.12 11.56
N GLN A 107 -14.30 10.33 11.09
CA GLN A 107 -13.02 10.96 11.37
C GLN A 107 -13.10 11.65 12.73
N VAL A 108 -12.38 11.14 13.72
CA VAL A 108 -12.41 11.70 15.09
C VAL A 108 -11.07 12.34 15.39
N THR A 109 -11.03 13.67 15.50
CA THR A 109 -9.79 14.41 15.76
C THR A 109 -9.62 14.83 17.21
N ASP A 110 -10.72 14.95 17.96
CA ASP A 110 -10.68 15.33 19.37
C ASP A 110 -10.08 14.19 20.23
N PRO A 111 -9.11 14.49 21.12
CA PRO A 111 -8.46 13.46 21.94
C PRO A 111 -9.37 12.88 23.02
N ALA A 112 -10.26 13.68 23.61
CA ALA A 112 -11.16 13.22 24.67
C ALA A 112 -12.26 12.33 24.09
N GLU A 113 -12.81 12.69 22.93
CA GLU A 113 -13.75 11.84 22.18
C GLU A 113 -13.11 10.51 21.81
N TRP A 114 -11.90 10.54 21.21
CA TRP A 114 -11.17 9.34 20.82
C TRP A 114 -10.96 8.36 21.98
N ALA A 115 -10.61 8.88 23.16
CA ALA A 115 -10.38 8.07 24.35
C ALA A 115 -11.62 7.34 24.88
N GLN A 116 -12.81 7.77 24.48
CA GLN A 116 -14.08 7.14 24.89
C GLN A 116 -14.68 6.23 23.81
N LEU A 117 -14.07 6.13 22.63
CA LEU A 117 -14.63 5.34 21.53
C LEU A 117 -14.68 3.84 21.85
N ASN A 118 -15.84 3.26 21.57
CA ASN A 118 -16.08 1.82 21.45
C ASN A 118 -16.61 1.43 20.06
N THR A 119 -16.53 2.35 19.10
CA THR A 119 -16.91 2.20 17.70
C THR A 119 -15.72 2.51 16.80
N GLY A 120 -15.78 2.07 15.54
CA GLY A 120 -14.74 2.37 14.57
C GLY A 120 -14.57 3.86 14.30
N ALA A 121 -13.32 4.31 14.19
CA ALA A 121 -12.95 5.66 13.81
C ALA A 121 -11.58 5.67 13.12
N TRP A 122 -11.30 6.76 12.41
CA TRP A 122 -9.99 7.04 11.84
C TRP A 122 -9.55 8.48 12.07
N CYS A 123 -8.26 8.73 11.89
CA CYS A 123 -7.67 10.07 11.81
C CYS A 123 -6.36 10.04 11.02
N TYR A 124 -5.92 11.18 10.51
CA TYR A 124 -4.53 11.33 10.05
C TYR A 124 -3.61 11.51 11.25
N TYR A 125 -2.33 11.13 11.10
CA TYR A 125 -1.34 11.40 12.14
C TYR A 125 -1.30 12.89 12.47
N LYS A 126 -1.33 13.25 13.77
CA LYS A 126 -1.46 14.63 14.29
C LYS A 126 -2.66 15.40 13.74
N ASN A 127 -3.70 14.71 13.25
CA ASN A 127 -4.85 15.32 12.59
C ASN A 127 -4.48 16.24 11.42
N ASN A 128 -3.33 16.01 10.77
CA ASN A 128 -2.87 16.81 9.63
C ASN A 128 -3.18 16.09 8.31
N PRO A 129 -4.09 16.61 7.45
CA PRO A 129 -4.40 16.01 6.16
C PRO A 129 -3.19 15.85 5.23
N SER A 130 -2.16 16.70 5.35
CA SER A 130 -0.94 16.56 4.53
C SER A 130 -0.18 15.27 4.80
N ASN A 131 -0.48 14.53 5.88
CA ASN A 131 0.10 13.23 6.18
C ASN A 131 -0.59 12.06 5.46
N GLU A 132 -1.77 12.27 4.87
CA GLU A 132 -2.52 11.26 4.09
C GLU A 132 -1.63 10.63 3.01
N SER A 133 -1.03 11.51 2.22
CA SER A 133 -0.08 11.28 1.14
C SER A 133 0.95 10.20 1.40
N THR A 134 1.50 10.25 2.62
CA THR A 134 2.71 9.54 3.02
C THR A 134 2.33 8.35 3.88
N TYR A 135 1.53 8.56 4.94
CA TYR A 135 1.29 7.56 5.97
C TYR A 135 -0.09 6.91 5.88
N GLY A 136 -1.02 7.51 5.13
CA GLY A 136 -2.42 7.14 5.11
C GLY A 136 -3.14 7.43 6.42
N LYS A 137 -4.26 6.75 6.64
CA LYS A 137 -5.07 6.85 7.84
C LYS A 137 -4.58 5.93 8.96
N LEU A 138 -4.77 6.39 10.19
CA LEU A 138 -4.72 5.58 11.40
C LEU A 138 -6.16 5.20 11.77
N TYR A 139 -6.40 3.93 12.05
CA TYR A 139 -7.69 3.40 12.48
C TYR A 139 -7.59 2.91 13.91
N ASN A 140 -8.66 3.05 14.68
CA ASN A 140 -8.79 2.26 15.91
C ASN A 140 -9.13 0.80 15.59
N TRP A 141 -8.91 -0.09 16.55
CA TRP A 141 -9.13 -1.51 16.32
C TRP A 141 -10.61 -1.87 16.13
N TYR A 142 -11.52 -1.07 16.68
CA TYR A 142 -12.96 -1.22 16.43
C TYR A 142 -13.33 -1.05 14.95
N ALA A 143 -12.62 -0.20 14.20
CA ALA A 143 -12.81 -0.12 12.75
C ALA A 143 -12.25 -1.37 12.05
N VAL A 144 -11.08 -1.86 12.50
CA VAL A 144 -10.42 -3.06 11.96
C VAL A 144 -11.29 -4.31 12.10
N ASN A 145 -11.94 -4.48 13.25
CA ASN A 145 -12.75 -5.66 13.58
C ASN A 145 -14.27 -5.43 13.43
N ASP A 146 -14.68 -4.42 12.66
CA ASP A 146 -16.09 -4.15 12.40
C ASP A 146 -16.70 -5.20 11.44
N PRO A 147 -17.90 -5.76 11.72
CA PRO A 147 -18.54 -6.77 10.86
C PRO A 147 -18.87 -6.25 9.45
N ARG A 148 -18.97 -4.94 9.25
CA ARG A 148 -19.16 -4.34 7.92
C ARG A 148 -17.92 -4.44 7.04
N GLY A 149 -16.76 -4.73 7.63
CA GLY A 149 -15.49 -4.98 6.95
C GLY A 149 -14.77 -3.70 6.52
N LEU A 150 -13.58 -3.48 7.08
CA LEU A 150 -12.72 -2.35 6.71
C LEU A 150 -11.94 -2.59 5.40
N ALA A 151 -11.45 -3.81 5.19
CA ALA A 151 -10.69 -4.12 3.98
C ALA A 151 -11.59 -4.16 2.71
N PRO A 152 -11.07 -3.75 1.54
CA PRO A 152 -11.78 -3.88 0.27
C PRO A 152 -12.18 -5.34 -0.04
N LYS A 153 -13.09 -5.55 -0.98
CA LYS A 153 -13.47 -6.90 -1.41
C LYS A 153 -12.27 -7.63 -2.04
N GLY A 154 -12.06 -8.89 -1.69
CA GLY A 154 -10.91 -9.67 -2.15
C GLY A 154 -9.62 -9.42 -1.35
N TRP A 155 -9.73 -8.68 -0.26
CA TRP A 155 -8.65 -8.34 0.66
C TRP A 155 -9.10 -8.54 2.11
N HIS A 156 -8.17 -8.91 2.97
CA HIS A 156 -8.36 -8.94 4.42
C HIS A 156 -7.19 -8.29 5.17
N ILE A 157 -7.47 -7.91 6.41
CA ILE A 157 -6.45 -7.41 7.34
C ILE A 157 -5.79 -8.64 7.99
N PRO A 158 -4.46 -8.73 8.03
CA PRO A 158 -3.76 -9.90 8.55
C PRO A 158 -4.17 -10.23 9.99
N SER A 159 -4.24 -11.52 10.29
CA SER A 159 -4.21 -12.06 11.65
C SER A 159 -2.79 -12.03 12.23
N ALA A 160 -2.65 -12.25 13.54
CA ALA A 160 -1.33 -12.36 14.17
C ALA A 160 -0.55 -13.53 13.56
N SER A 161 -1.20 -14.67 13.32
CA SER A 161 -0.61 -15.82 12.62
C SER A 161 -0.08 -15.46 11.23
N GLU A 162 -0.77 -14.61 10.48
CA GLU A 162 -0.31 -14.21 9.15
C GLU A 162 0.89 -13.26 9.18
N TRP A 163 0.99 -12.41 10.21
CA TRP A 163 2.23 -11.67 10.47
C TRP A 163 3.40 -12.62 10.78
N TYR A 164 3.20 -13.65 11.60
CA TYR A 164 4.23 -14.65 11.85
C TYR A 164 4.60 -15.46 10.60
N VAL A 165 3.64 -15.81 9.75
CA VAL A 165 3.91 -16.47 8.45
C VAL A 165 4.77 -15.59 7.55
N LEU A 166 4.45 -14.30 7.43
CA LEU A 166 5.25 -13.34 6.68
C LEU A 166 6.68 -13.30 7.21
N ILE A 167 6.83 -13.11 8.53
CA ILE A 167 8.14 -13.00 9.18
C ILE A 167 8.95 -14.28 9.01
N LYS A 168 8.37 -15.45 9.27
CA LYS A 168 9.04 -16.76 9.13
C LYS A 168 9.45 -17.04 7.68
N CYS A 169 8.71 -16.50 6.71
CA CYS A 169 9.08 -16.66 5.32
C CYS A 169 10.26 -15.77 4.92
N ILE A 170 10.28 -14.52 5.41
CA ILE A 170 11.39 -13.59 5.17
C ILE A 170 12.66 -14.06 5.90
N ASP A 171 12.49 -14.56 7.12
CA ASP A 171 13.54 -15.12 7.97
C ASP A 171 13.22 -16.56 8.38
N PRO A 172 13.72 -17.57 7.65
CA PRO A 172 13.50 -18.97 7.98
C PRO A 172 14.00 -19.37 9.38
N ASN A 173 14.90 -18.60 9.99
CA ASN A 173 15.41 -18.85 11.34
C ASN A 173 14.57 -18.17 12.44
N ALA A 174 13.60 -17.33 12.08
CA ALA A 174 12.73 -16.65 13.02
C ALA A 174 12.04 -17.62 13.98
N ASP A 175 12.09 -17.34 15.28
CA ASP A 175 11.32 -18.10 16.26
C ASP A 175 9.89 -17.57 16.29
N THR A 176 8.99 -18.33 15.68
CA THR A 176 7.57 -18.04 15.61
C THR A 176 6.76 -19.08 16.40
N SER A 177 7.41 -19.83 17.30
CA SER A 177 6.75 -20.87 18.10
C SER A 177 6.06 -20.32 19.35
N HIS A 178 6.46 -19.12 19.81
CA HIS A 178 5.95 -18.48 21.02
C HIS A 178 4.67 -17.66 20.83
N VAL A 179 3.90 -17.98 19.79
CA VAL A 179 2.62 -17.32 19.53
C VAL A 179 1.64 -17.65 20.66
N PHE A 180 0.99 -16.64 21.23
CA PHE A 180 -0.15 -16.80 22.14
C PHE A 180 0.14 -17.11 23.62
N SER A 181 1.11 -16.43 24.24
CA SER A 181 1.05 -16.30 25.70
C SER A 181 0.10 -15.14 26.09
N PRO A 182 -0.95 -15.37 26.91
CA PRO A 182 -1.68 -14.27 27.56
C PRO A 182 -0.77 -13.47 28.51
N PHE A 183 0.43 -13.99 28.80
CA PHE A 183 1.52 -13.33 29.48
C PHE A 183 2.58 -12.80 28.50
N GLY A 184 2.22 -12.41 27.27
CA GLY A 184 3.16 -11.99 26.22
C GLY A 184 4.15 -10.87 26.63
N TRP A 185 3.80 -10.07 27.64
CA TRP A 185 4.65 -9.06 28.28
C TRP A 185 5.76 -9.63 29.21
N LEU A 186 5.67 -10.91 29.58
CA LEU A 186 6.60 -11.63 30.47
C LEU A 186 7.52 -12.61 29.70
N ILE A 187 7.38 -12.71 28.38
CA ILE A 187 8.24 -13.56 27.54
C ILE A 187 9.05 -12.69 26.59
N ASP A 188 10.38 -12.78 26.71
CA ASP A 188 11.40 -11.99 26.00
C ASP A 188 11.43 -12.13 24.46
N ASN A 189 10.41 -12.74 23.83
CA ASN A 189 10.39 -13.10 22.40
C ASN A 189 9.29 -12.39 21.60
N MET A 190 9.01 -11.11 21.90
CA MET A 190 8.15 -10.26 21.04
C MET A 190 8.83 -9.90 19.71
N SER A 191 10.12 -10.21 19.57
CA SER A 191 10.95 -10.09 18.37
C SER A 191 11.12 -11.45 17.69
N PRO A 192 10.20 -11.89 16.82
CA PRO A 192 10.36 -13.16 16.10
C PRO A 192 11.59 -13.22 15.17
N SER A 193 12.11 -12.09 14.68
CA SER A 193 13.20 -12.08 13.68
C SER A 193 14.13 -10.88 13.84
N SER A 194 15.43 -11.11 13.62
CA SER A 194 16.47 -10.06 13.59
C SER A 194 16.73 -9.48 12.19
N ILE A 195 16.02 -9.92 11.15
CA ILE A 195 16.24 -9.45 9.77
C ILE A 195 14.95 -9.03 9.06
N ALA A 196 13.81 -9.64 9.40
CA ALA A 196 12.56 -9.44 8.67
C ALA A 196 12.08 -7.99 8.74
N GLY A 197 12.31 -7.31 9.86
CA GLY A 197 11.96 -5.90 9.99
C GLY A 197 12.75 -5.01 9.02
N GLY A 198 14.05 -5.20 8.91
CA GLY A 198 14.91 -4.49 7.95
C GLY A 198 14.49 -4.74 6.50
N ALA A 199 14.11 -5.97 6.17
CA ALA A 199 13.63 -6.34 4.84
C ALA A 199 12.26 -5.71 4.46
N MET A 200 11.45 -5.36 5.46
CA MET A 200 10.14 -4.74 5.28
C MET A 200 10.16 -3.20 5.29
N LYS A 201 11.15 -2.57 5.94
CA LYS A 201 11.25 -1.11 6.04
C LYS A 201 11.64 -0.48 4.70
N GLU A 202 11.03 0.67 4.40
CA GLU A 202 11.54 1.60 3.38
C GLU A 202 12.98 2.03 3.72
N THR A 203 13.79 2.21 2.68
CA THR A 203 15.19 2.59 2.80
C THR A 203 15.38 4.10 3.03
N GLY A 204 16.60 4.49 3.39
CA GLY A 204 16.93 5.90 3.64
C GLY A 204 16.31 6.44 4.93
N THR A 205 16.38 7.76 5.10
CA THR A 205 16.02 8.43 6.37
C THR A 205 15.02 9.56 6.16
N LEU A 206 14.32 9.57 5.02
CA LEU A 206 13.28 10.56 4.75
C LEU A 206 12.07 10.35 5.68
N TYR A 207 11.67 9.08 5.85
CA TYR A 207 10.52 8.69 6.67
C TYR A 207 10.91 7.90 7.91
N TRP A 208 12.19 7.59 8.08
CA TRP A 208 12.74 6.90 9.23
C TRP A 208 13.81 7.77 9.89
N HIS A 209 13.78 7.85 11.22
CA HIS A 209 14.81 8.51 11.99
C HIS A 209 16.14 7.78 11.82
N ILE A 210 17.25 8.53 11.81
CA ILE A 210 18.61 7.97 11.74
C ILE A 210 18.81 7.01 12.93
N PRO A 211 19.37 5.81 12.75
CA PRO A 211 20.08 5.34 11.53
C PRO A 211 19.24 4.59 10.49
N ASN A 212 17.95 4.33 10.73
CA ASN A 212 17.16 3.33 9.98
C ASN A 212 17.89 1.99 9.80
N GLN A 213 18.42 1.46 10.91
CA GLN A 213 19.37 0.35 10.91
C GLN A 213 18.81 -0.89 10.20
N GLY A 214 19.61 -1.45 9.29
CA GLY A 214 19.31 -2.68 8.54
C GLY A 214 18.14 -2.59 7.54
N ALA A 215 17.59 -1.40 7.29
CA ALA A 215 16.56 -1.25 6.26
C ALA A 215 17.11 -1.56 4.86
N SER A 216 16.41 -2.43 4.13
CA SER A 216 16.77 -2.83 2.77
C SER A 216 15.60 -2.83 1.80
N ASN A 217 14.35 -2.78 2.29
CA ASN A 217 13.13 -2.89 1.49
C ASN A 217 13.12 -4.04 0.47
N SER A 218 13.84 -5.13 0.74
CA SER A 218 14.03 -6.24 -0.21
C SER A 218 12.74 -7.02 -0.50
N THR A 219 11.72 -6.87 0.35
CA THR A 219 10.39 -7.47 0.16
C THR A 219 9.45 -6.58 -0.67
N HIS A 220 9.80 -5.32 -0.89
CA HIS A 220 8.91 -4.28 -1.39
C HIS A 220 7.65 -4.09 -0.53
N PHE A 221 7.69 -4.51 0.74
CA PHE A 221 6.66 -4.15 1.70
C PHE A 221 6.63 -2.64 1.93
N THR A 222 7.75 -1.91 1.76
CA THR A 222 7.81 -0.44 1.80
C THR A 222 7.16 0.13 3.07
N GLY A 223 7.51 -0.42 4.23
CA GLY A 223 7.01 0.00 5.54
C GLY A 223 7.57 1.36 5.94
N LEU A 224 6.69 2.31 6.26
CA LEU A 224 7.04 3.65 6.74
C LEU A 224 6.85 3.75 8.26
N ALA A 225 7.59 4.64 8.92
CA ALA A 225 7.39 4.92 10.34
C ALA A 225 6.22 5.89 10.55
N ASN A 226 5.01 5.37 10.44
CA ASN A 226 3.76 6.12 10.56
C ASN A 226 3.43 6.60 11.99
N GLY A 227 4.21 6.20 13.00
CA GLY A 227 3.89 6.46 14.40
C GLY A 227 2.52 5.88 14.77
N TYR A 228 1.93 6.39 15.85
CA TYR A 228 0.58 6.00 16.23
C TYR A 228 -0.13 7.08 17.06
N ARG A 229 -1.42 6.84 17.28
CA ARG A 229 -2.23 7.56 18.26
C ARG A 229 -2.50 6.67 19.48
N TYR A 230 -2.23 7.16 20.68
CA TYR A 230 -2.57 6.46 21.91
C TYR A 230 -4.09 6.34 22.08
N ASP A 231 -4.50 5.40 22.93
CA ASP A 231 -5.87 5.32 23.43
C ASP A 231 -6.30 6.60 24.16
N SER A 232 -5.37 7.32 24.80
CA SER A 232 -5.60 8.66 25.37
C SER A 232 -5.83 9.78 24.34
N GLY A 233 -5.68 9.47 23.04
CA GLY A 233 -5.90 10.41 21.94
C GLY A 233 -4.68 11.23 21.51
N LEU A 234 -3.54 11.13 22.22
CA LEU A 234 -2.27 11.78 21.86
C LEU A 234 -1.54 11.06 20.72
N PHE A 235 -0.66 11.76 20.01
CA PHE A 235 0.15 11.19 18.91
C PHE A 235 1.64 11.16 19.28
N ASN A 236 2.35 10.12 18.86
CA ASN A 236 3.80 10.04 19.07
C ASN A 236 4.49 9.15 18.02
N PHE A 237 5.82 9.16 18.06
CA PHE A 237 6.67 8.15 17.42
C PHE A 237 6.70 8.11 15.88
N ILE A 238 6.15 9.13 15.20
CA ILE A 238 6.42 9.33 13.76
C ILE A 238 7.92 9.34 13.50
N SER A 239 8.33 8.73 12.40
CA SER A 239 9.74 8.52 12.03
C SER A 239 10.50 7.50 12.89
N TYR A 240 10.04 7.14 14.09
CA TYR A 240 10.73 6.16 14.94
C TYR A 240 10.18 4.74 14.78
N TYR A 241 8.87 4.61 14.60
CA TYR A 241 8.19 3.31 14.60
C TYR A 241 7.08 3.26 13.55
N GLY A 242 6.97 2.10 12.90
CA GLY A 242 5.85 1.74 12.04
C GLY A 242 4.97 0.71 12.75
N TYR A 243 3.65 0.89 12.69
CA TYR A 243 2.69 0.02 13.36
C TYR A 243 1.54 -0.36 12.42
N TRP A 244 1.25 -1.66 12.34
CA TRP A 244 0.16 -2.19 11.53
C TRP A 244 -0.73 -3.15 12.32
N TRP A 245 -2.03 -2.88 12.33
CA TRP A 245 -2.99 -3.70 13.05
C TRP A 245 -3.03 -5.15 12.57
N SER A 246 -3.38 -6.03 13.51
CA SER A 246 -3.91 -7.37 13.26
C SER A 246 -5.39 -7.44 13.62
N THR A 247 -6.13 -8.35 12.98
CA THR A 247 -7.50 -8.71 13.38
C THR A 247 -7.57 -9.59 14.63
N THR A 248 -6.44 -10.12 15.10
CA THR A 248 -6.38 -10.94 16.31
C THR A 248 -6.38 -10.08 17.56
N TYR A 249 -7.16 -10.47 18.58
CA TYR A 249 -7.11 -9.88 19.92
C TYR A 249 -6.87 -10.95 20.99
N THR A 250 -6.44 -10.52 22.17
CA THR A 250 -6.24 -11.33 23.37
C THR A 250 -6.90 -10.66 24.58
N LYS A 251 -6.99 -11.37 25.70
CA LYS A 251 -7.38 -10.82 27.00
C LYS A 251 -6.25 -11.00 28.00
N ASP A 252 -6.00 -9.98 28.81
CA ASP A 252 -5.07 -10.07 29.93
C ASP A 252 -5.70 -10.80 31.14
N ILE A 253 -4.95 -10.93 32.24
CA ILE A 253 -5.37 -11.65 33.45
C ILE A 253 -6.59 -11.03 34.15
N ILE A 254 -6.83 -9.73 33.97
CA ILE A 254 -8.00 -9.03 34.52
C ILE A 254 -9.15 -8.93 33.51
N GLY A 255 -8.98 -9.50 32.32
CA GLY A 255 -9.99 -9.61 31.27
C GLY A 255 -10.01 -8.44 30.27
N SER A 256 -9.08 -7.48 30.36
CA SER A 256 -9.00 -6.36 29.40
C SER A 256 -8.55 -6.88 28.04
N GLN A 257 -9.18 -6.36 26.97
CA GLN A 257 -8.88 -6.78 25.61
C GLN A 257 -7.76 -5.95 25.00
N HIS A 258 -6.86 -6.64 24.31
CA HIS A 258 -5.74 -6.04 23.58
C HIS A 258 -5.69 -6.61 22.18
N ALA A 259 -5.35 -5.79 21.19
CA ALA A 259 -5.25 -6.21 19.80
C ALA A 259 -3.80 -6.34 19.37
N TRP A 260 -3.51 -7.36 18.57
CA TRP A 260 -2.16 -7.61 18.08
C TRP A 260 -1.78 -6.61 16.97
N HIS A 261 -0.49 -6.35 16.80
CA HIS A 261 0.04 -5.52 15.72
C HIS A 261 1.47 -5.96 15.34
N LEU A 262 1.84 -5.70 14.08
CA LEU A 262 3.24 -5.69 13.65
C LEU A 262 3.86 -4.33 14.00
N ASN A 263 5.10 -4.35 14.51
CA ASN A 263 5.91 -3.18 14.79
C ASN A 263 7.28 -3.29 14.11
N LEU A 264 7.73 -2.20 13.51
CA LEU A 264 9.06 -2.03 12.92
C LEU A 264 9.75 -0.81 13.56
N GLN A 265 11.05 -0.91 13.83
CA GLN A 265 11.80 0.10 14.59
C GLN A 265 12.92 0.75 13.76
N TYR A 266 13.22 2.02 14.05
CA TYR A 266 14.25 2.78 13.34
C TYR A 266 15.69 2.33 13.66
N ASN A 267 15.93 1.81 14.86
CA ASN A 267 17.27 1.50 15.40
C ASN A 267 17.66 0.03 15.28
N ASP A 268 16.83 -0.82 14.66
CA ASP A 268 17.15 -2.23 14.44
C ASP A 268 16.49 -2.77 13.15
N ALA A 269 16.96 -3.90 12.67
CA ALA A 269 16.37 -4.72 11.60
C ALA A 269 15.31 -5.71 12.12
N VAL A 270 15.00 -5.68 13.41
CA VAL A 270 14.03 -6.56 14.05
C VAL A 270 12.59 -6.23 13.62
N SER A 271 11.78 -7.28 13.44
CA SER A 271 10.31 -7.18 13.42
C SER A 271 9.74 -7.62 14.76
N PHE A 272 8.80 -6.85 15.31
CA PHE A 272 8.08 -7.20 16.54
C PHE A 272 6.61 -7.52 16.25
N VAL A 273 6.06 -8.54 16.89
CA VAL A 273 4.61 -8.80 16.89
C VAL A 273 4.13 -8.71 18.33
N GLY A 274 3.46 -7.60 18.64
CA GLY A 274 3.01 -7.25 19.98
C GLY A 274 1.52 -7.03 20.04
N PHE A 275 1.04 -6.50 21.17
CA PHE A 275 -0.35 -6.09 21.32
C PHE A 275 -0.45 -4.72 21.98
N GLY A 276 -1.59 -4.06 21.80
CA GLY A 276 -1.89 -2.77 22.41
C GLY A 276 -3.38 -2.52 22.55
N GLU A 277 -3.69 -1.36 23.09
CA GLU A 277 -5.05 -0.94 23.41
C GLU A 277 -5.94 -0.87 22.17
N LEU A 278 -7.18 -1.35 22.28
CA LEU A 278 -8.13 -1.36 21.14
C LEU A 278 -8.44 0.05 20.58
N ARG A 279 -8.28 1.08 21.41
CA ARG A 279 -8.48 2.48 21.04
C ARG A 279 -7.24 3.12 20.41
N ALA A 280 -6.08 2.47 20.40
CA ALA A 280 -4.92 3.05 19.71
C ALA A 280 -5.23 3.26 18.22
N GLY A 281 -4.66 4.28 17.60
CA GLY A 281 -4.76 4.51 16.16
C GLY A 281 -3.50 4.01 15.46
N LEU A 282 -3.58 2.89 14.73
CA LEU A 282 -2.47 2.33 13.95
C LEU A 282 -2.85 2.26 12.47
N SER A 283 -1.85 2.16 11.60
CA SER A 283 -2.06 1.93 10.17
C SER A 283 -2.59 0.51 9.92
N VAL A 284 -3.13 0.28 8.73
CA VAL A 284 -3.60 -1.03 8.29
C VAL A 284 -2.93 -1.38 6.98
N ARG A 285 -2.46 -2.62 6.86
CA ARG A 285 -2.00 -3.26 5.63
C ARG A 285 -2.96 -4.40 5.32
N CYS A 286 -3.29 -4.62 4.05
CA CYS A 286 -4.09 -5.77 3.67
C CYS A 286 -3.28 -6.79 2.87
N ILE A 287 -3.71 -8.03 2.97
CA ILE A 287 -3.26 -9.18 2.19
C ILE A 287 -4.44 -9.64 1.32
N LYS A 288 -4.13 -10.05 0.09
CA LYS A 288 -5.15 -10.48 -0.87
C LYS A 288 -5.68 -11.85 -0.50
N ASP A 289 -6.99 -12.02 -0.60
CA ASP A 289 -7.63 -13.31 -0.35
C ASP A 289 -7.09 -14.35 -1.35
N TYR A 290 -6.75 -15.55 -0.85
CA TYR A 290 -6.46 -16.66 -1.73
C TYR A 290 -7.76 -17.13 -2.37
N HIS A 291 -7.90 -16.96 -3.68
CA HIS A 291 -8.90 -17.72 -4.42
C HIS A 291 -8.50 -19.20 -4.37
N GLN A 292 -9.22 -19.99 -3.57
CA GLN A 292 -9.28 -21.41 -3.85
C GLN A 292 -9.81 -21.54 -5.27
N LYS A 293 -8.96 -22.01 -6.21
CA LYS A 293 -9.47 -22.53 -7.47
C LYS A 293 -10.53 -23.55 -7.09
N GLU A 294 -11.78 -23.30 -7.47
CA GLU A 294 -12.88 -24.25 -7.32
C GLU A 294 -12.39 -25.61 -7.81
N LYS A 295 -12.33 -26.58 -6.91
CA LYS A 295 -12.25 -28.00 -7.28
C LYS A 295 -13.65 -28.45 -7.67
N ASP A 296 -14.13 -27.93 -8.79
CA ASP A 296 -15.26 -28.44 -9.57
C ASP A 296 -14.72 -28.44 -11.01
N VAL A 297 -14.54 -29.54 -11.74
CA VAL A 297 -15.47 -30.62 -12.04
C VAL A 297 -14.65 -31.85 -12.48
N LEU A 298 -14.70 -32.93 -11.71
CA LEU A 298 -14.75 -34.29 -12.25
C LEU A 298 -15.95 -34.98 -11.57
N LYS A 299 -17.12 -34.72 -12.16
CA LYS A 299 -18.24 -35.67 -12.16
C LYS A 299 -18.23 -36.35 -13.52
#